data_AF-A0A7X2MQI3-F1
#
_entry.id   AF-A0A7X2MQI3-F1
#
_cell.length_a   1.000
_cell.length_b   1.000
_cell.length_c   1.000
_cell.angle_alpha   90.00
_cell.angle_beta   90.00
_cell.angle_gamma   90.00
#
_symmetry.space_group_name_H-M   'P 1'
#
loop_
_entity.id
_entity.type
_entity.pdbx_description
1 polymer ?
#
loop_
_entity_poly.entity_id
_entity_poly.type
_entity_poly.pdbx_seq_one_letter_code
_entity_poly.pdbx_strand_id
1 'polypeptide(L)'
;MQRYHALDFIRGCAILGILLLNIVGFGLPSAAYLNPAWQGSVSLSDVWTWAISDAFAQLKFLTLFALLFGAGLQMQLPRGSRWLTARLSLLVLIGFLHGVFLWEGDILLDYGIIGLVVWRVVRDVPSTRSLMNTGILLYLVGCGVLLVFGSISDPEPTRSWLPGAADLQYEQYWKLTGGWEAIQNRLDHLSSGLMALAAQYGWQLAGLMMIGGALLRSGWLIGEFSAQHYRQAAALLLTMGLLIAVAGVAAQWLLHWEFRWTAFYLQAPRDLASPLISLGYAALCLAYWPQIARWRISYA
;
A
#
# COMPACT_ATOMS: atom_id res chain seq x y z
N MET A 1 0.89 -0.88 28.86
CA MET A 1 0.44 -0.36 27.55
C MET A 1 -1.04 -0.58 27.45
N GLN A 2 -1.80 0.46 27.13
CA GLN A 2 -3.22 0.30 26.83
C GLN A 2 -3.35 -0.42 25.48
N ARG A 3 -4.07 -1.55 25.48
CA ARG A 3 -4.37 -2.30 24.26
C ARG A 3 -5.63 -1.70 23.63
N TYR A 4 -5.54 -1.30 22.37
CA TYR A 4 -6.66 -0.74 21.62
C TYR A 4 -7.23 -1.82 20.72
N HIS A 5 -8.25 -2.54 21.21
CA HIS A 5 -8.86 -3.67 20.49
C HIS A 5 -9.37 -3.30 19.10
N ALA A 6 -9.94 -2.10 18.94
CA ALA A 6 -10.38 -1.60 17.63
C ALA A 6 -9.22 -1.48 16.64
N LEU A 7 -8.09 -0.95 17.10
CA LEU A 7 -6.90 -0.80 16.26
C LEU A 7 -6.30 -2.15 15.87
N ASP A 8 -6.28 -3.10 16.79
CA ASP A 8 -5.82 -4.47 16.52
C ASP A 8 -6.74 -5.18 15.50
N PHE A 9 -8.07 -4.98 15.59
CA PHE A 9 -9.03 -5.49 14.61
C PHE A 9 -8.80 -4.89 13.21
N ILE A 10 -8.62 -3.57 13.10
CA ILE A 10 -8.36 -2.90 11.82
C ILE A 10 -7.05 -3.41 11.20
N ARG A 11 -6.01 -3.67 12.01
CA ARG A 11 -4.78 -4.31 11.53
C ARG A 11 -5.04 -5.70 10.96
N GLY A 12 -5.86 -6.51 11.64
CA GLY A 12 -6.28 -7.82 11.13
C GLY A 12 -6.99 -7.72 9.78
N CYS A 13 -7.94 -6.77 9.64
CA CYS A 13 -8.61 -6.50 8.37
C CYS A 13 -7.62 -6.08 7.26
N ALA A 14 -6.63 -5.23 7.58
CA ALA A 14 -5.61 -4.82 6.63
C ALA A 14 -4.78 -6.02 6.12
N ILE A 15 -4.38 -6.92 7.01
CA ILE A 15 -3.62 -8.14 6.63
C ILE A 15 -4.48 -9.07 5.76
N LEU A 16 -5.75 -9.27 6.08
CA LEU A 16 -6.67 -10.07 5.26
C LEU A 16 -6.88 -9.47 3.86
N GLY A 17 -6.95 -8.15 3.77
CA GLY A 17 -7.05 -7.47 2.49
C GLY A 17 -5.76 -7.53 1.66
N ILE A 18 -4.59 -7.49 2.30
CA ILE A 18 -3.30 -7.74 1.64
C ILE A 18 -3.22 -9.19 1.13
N LEU A 19 -3.72 -10.17 1.90
CA LEU A 19 -3.77 -11.57 1.47
C LEU A 19 -4.56 -11.73 0.16
N LEU A 20 -5.71 -11.06 0.01
CA LEU A 20 -6.51 -11.11 -1.23
C LEU A 20 -5.68 -10.70 -2.46
N LEU A 21 -4.84 -9.67 -2.30
CA LEU A 21 -3.99 -9.13 -3.36
C LEU A 21 -2.79 -10.04 -3.66
N ASN A 22 -2.27 -10.70 -2.63
CA ASN A 22 -1.21 -11.69 -2.79
C ASN A 22 -1.71 -12.92 -3.55
N ILE A 23 -2.97 -13.35 -3.38
CA ILE A 23 -3.54 -14.46 -4.17
C ILE A 23 -3.40 -14.17 -5.68
N VAL A 24 -3.67 -12.93 -6.10
CA VAL A 24 -3.48 -12.51 -7.50
C VAL A 24 -2.00 -12.55 -7.89
N GLY A 25 -1.11 -12.00 -7.05
CA GLY A 25 0.34 -11.98 -7.30
C GLY A 25 1.00 -13.36 -7.35
N PHE A 26 0.44 -14.37 -6.67
CA PHE A 26 0.89 -15.76 -6.75
C PHE A 26 0.21 -16.55 -7.88
N GLY A 27 -1.02 -16.18 -8.26
CA GLY A 27 -1.83 -16.93 -9.21
C GLY A 27 -1.67 -16.53 -10.67
N LEU A 28 -1.22 -15.30 -10.95
CA LEU A 28 -1.08 -14.75 -12.30
C LEU A 28 0.33 -14.17 -12.54
N PRO A 29 0.73 -13.96 -13.82
CA PRO A 29 1.97 -13.27 -14.15
C PRO A 29 2.02 -11.87 -13.54
N SER A 30 3.24 -11.41 -13.22
CA SER A 30 3.49 -10.11 -12.58
C SER A 30 2.76 -8.92 -13.24
N ALA A 31 2.71 -8.89 -14.58
CA ALA A 31 2.02 -7.86 -15.36
C ALA A 31 0.51 -7.76 -15.05
N ALA A 32 -0.14 -8.89 -14.76
CA ALA A 32 -1.58 -8.98 -14.50
C ALA A 32 -2.00 -8.23 -13.22
N TYR A 33 -1.06 -7.92 -12.33
CA TYR A 33 -1.34 -7.20 -11.10
C TYR A 33 -1.83 -5.78 -11.38
N LEU A 34 -1.19 -5.06 -12.31
CA LEU A 34 -1.55 -3.66 -12.63
C LEU A 34 -2.29 -3.53 -13.97
N ASN A 35 -2.17 -4.51 -14.86
CA ASN A 35 -2.74 -4.47 -16.20
C ASN A 35 -3.65 -5.69 -16.45
N PRO A 36 -4.99 -5.55 -16.48
CA PRO A 36 -5.87 -6.66 -16.82
C PRO A 36 -5.79 -7.05 -18.30
N ALA A 37 -5.29 -6.17 -19.17
CA ALA A 37 -5.06 -6.41 -20.60
C ALA A 37 -3.61 -6.83 -20.91
N TRP A 38 -2.92 -7.45 -19.97
CA TRP A 38 -1.52 -7.87 -20.11
C TRP A 38 -1.25 -8.84 -21.27
N GLN A 39 -2.29 -9.51 -21.80
CA GLN A 39 -2.22 -10.34 -23.02
C GLN A 39 -2.52 -9.57 -24.31
N GLY A 40 -2.62 -8.24 -24.26
CA GLY A 40 -3.03 -7.39 -25.39
C GLY A 40 -4.54 -7.36 -25.67
N SER A 41 -5.33 -8.17 -24.95
CA SER A 41 -6.78 -8.11 -24.93
C SER A 41 -7.30 -8.49 -23.54
N VAL A 42 -8.54 -8.12 -23.23
CA VAL A 42 -9.16 -8.39 -21.93
C VAL A 42 -10.62 -8.79 -22.10
N SER A 43 -11.05 -9.82 -21.38
CA SER A 43 -12.46 -10.21 -21.36
C SER A 43 -13.28 -9.28 -20.45
N LEU A 44 -14.58 -9.15 -20.71
CA LEU A 44 -15.46 -8.35 -19.85
C LEU A 44 -15.46 -8.83 -18.38
N SER A 45 -15.37 -10.15 -18.16
CA SER A 45 -15.29 -10.73 -16.81
C SER A 45 -14.00 -10.35 -16.09
N ASP A 46 -12.87 -10.32 -16.80
CA ASP A 46 -11.58 -9.95 -16.20
C ASP A 46 -11.57 -8.47 -15.84
N VAL A 47 -12.16 -7.62 -16.67
CA VAL A 47 -12.31 -6.20 -16.37
C VAL A 47 -13.14 -5.99 -15.12
N TRP A 48 -14.31 -6.62 -15.00
CA TRP A 48 -15.14 -6.44 -13.81
C TRP A 48 -14.44 -6.94 -12.55
N THR A 49 -13.75 -8.08 -12.65
CA THR A 49 -12.98 -8.65 -11.53
C THR A 49 -11.85 -7.71 -11.11
N TRP A 50 -11.11 -7.16 -12.08
CA TRP A 50 -10.03 -6.21 -11.85
C TRP A 50 -10.56 -4.88 -11.30
N ALA A 51 -11.63 -4.34 -11.87
CA ALA A 51 -12.26 -3.08 -11.44
C ALA A 51 -12.78 -3.14 -10.00
N ILE A 52 -13.43 -4.24 -9.63
CA ILE A 52 -13.90 -4.46 -8.25
C ILE A 52 -12.68 -4.58 -7.31
N SER A 53 -11.68 -5.37 -7.70
CA SER A 53 -10.46 -5.53 -6.90
C SER A 53 -9.71 -4.22 -6.74
N ASP A 54 -9.63 -3.40 -7.80
CA ASP A 54 -8.99 -2.10 -7.78
C ASP A 54 -9.76 -1.13 -6.87
N ALA A 55 -11.07 -0.99 -7.06
CA ALA A 55 -11.88 -0.06 -6.29
C ALA A 55 -11.85 -0.38 -4.77
N PHE A 56 -11.94 -1.66 -4.40
CA PHE A 56 -12.13 -2.05 -3.00
C PHE A 56 -10.85 -2.43 -2.27
N ALA A 57 -9.86 -3.02 -2.94
CA ALA A 57 -8.78 -3.71 -2.24
C ALA A 57 -7.38 -3.26 -2.65
N GLN A 58 -7.10 -3.14 -3.95
CA GLN A 58 -5.74 -2.90 -4.45
C GLN A 58 -5.17 -1.57 -3.99
N LEU A 59 -3.99 -1.60 -3.35
CA LEU A 59 -3.33 -0.47 -2.68
C LEU A 59 -4.04 0.05 -1.42
N LYS A 60 -5.35 -0.16 -1.24
CA LYS A 60 -6.13 0.37 -0.11
C LYS A 60 -5.70 -0.32 1.19
N PHE A 61 -5.64 -1.64 1.21
CA PHE A 61 -5.23 -2.35 2.42
C PHE A 61 -3.75 -2.18 2.76
N LEU A 62 -2.89 -2.04 1.75
CA LEU A 62 -1.47 -1.71 1.96
C LEU A 62 -1.32 -0.29 2.52
N THR A 63 -2.08 0.67 1.99
CA THR A 63 -2.12 2.05 2.50
C THR A 63 -2.62 2.11 3.95
N LEU A 64 -3.68 1.37 4.26
CA LEU A 64 -4.18 1.21 5.62
C LEU A 64 -3.11 0.61 6.54
N PHE A 65 -2.40 -0.43 6.09
CA PHE A 65 -1.32 -1.04 6.85
C PHE A 65 -0.16 -0.07 7.11
N ALA A 66 0.24 0.74 6.12
CA ALA A 66 1.25 1.80 6.28
C ALA A 66 0.84 2.85 7.32
N LEU A 67 -0.41 3.33 7.28
CA LEU A 67 -0.96 4.25 8.27
C LEU A 67 -0.89 3.64 9.69
N LEU A 68 -1.30 2.38 9.83
CA LEU A 68 -1.30 1.67 11.11
C LEU A 68 0.11 1.33 11.60
N PHE A 69 1.06 1.12 10.69
CA PHE A 69 2.47 0.93 11.02
C PHE A 69 3.06 2.21 11.60
N GLY A 70 2.81 3.36 10.97
CA GLY A 70 3.20 4.67 11.49
C GLY A 70 2.60 4.99 12.86
N ALA A 71 1.32 4.68 13.06
CA ALA A 71 0.69 4.71 14.38
C ALA A 71 1.40 3.77 15.36
N GLY A 72 1.76 2.56 14.92
CA GLY A 72 2.55 1.60 15.69
C GLY A 72 3.92 2.13 16.13
N LEU A 73 4.60 2.93 15.31
CA LEU A 73 5.86 3.60 15.68
C LEU A 73 5.63 4.59 16.82
N GLN A 74 4.61 5.44 16.70
CA GLN A 74 4.24 6.40 17.75
C GLN A 74 3.91 5.70 19.08
N MET A 75 3.16 4.58 19.06
CA MET A 75 2.85 3.80 20.27
C MET A 75 4.08 3.21 20.94
N GLN A 76 5.13 2.94 20.17
CA GLN A 76 6.33 2.26 20.66
C GLN A 76 7.44 3.23 21.08
N LEU A 77 7.32 4.54 20.82
CA LEU A 77 8.27 5.56 21.26
C LEU A 77 8.63 5.48 22.76
N PRO A 78 7.68 5.24 23.70
CA PRO A 78 8.01 5.13 25.12
C PRO A 78 8.93 3.95 25.49
N ARG A 79 9.11 2.96 24.59
CA ARG A 79 10.07 1.85 24.81
C ARG A 79 11.52 2.25 24.57
N GLY A 80 11.76 3.44 24.02
CA GLY A 80 13.10 3.96 23.76
C GLY A 80 13.61 3.68 22.35
N SER A 81 14.58 4.50 21.93
CA SER A 81 15.18 4.48 20.59
C SER A 81 15.90 3.17 20.25
N ARG A 82 16.60 2.58 21.23
CA ARG A 82 17.33 1.31 21.05
C ARG A 82 16.38 0.17 20.69
N TRP A 83 15.25 0.06 21.40
CA TRP A 83 14.23 -0.96 21.11
C TRP A 83 13.66 -0.82 19.70
N LEU A 84 13.29 0.41 19.34
CA LEU A 84 12.67 0.70 18.04
C LEU A 84 13.65 0.44 16.89
N THR A 85 14.89 0.89 17.03
CA THR A 85 15.95 0.67 16.04
C THR A 85 16.25 -0.82 15.90
N ALA A 86 16.42 -1.56 16.99
CA ALA A 86 16.68 -3.00 16.93
C ALA A 86 15.55 -3.78 16.24
N ARG A 87 14.29 -3.47 16.57
CA ARG A 87 13.12 -4.10 15.96
C ARG A 87 13.01 -3.80 14.46
N LEU A 88 13.23 -2.55 14.06
CA LEU A 88 13.17 -2.15 12.66
C LEU A 88 14.37 -2.70 11.86
N SER A 89 15.57 -2.73 12.45
CA SER A 89 16.73 -3.38 11.84
C SER A 89 16.53 -4.88 11.67
N LEU A 90 15.89 -5.56 12.63
CA LEU A 90 15.50 -6.95 12.48
C LEU A 90 14.46 -7.12 11.36
N LEU A 91 13.49 -6.21 11.25
CA LEU A 91 12.50 -6.22 10.18
C LEU A 91 13.16 -6.06 8.80
N VAL A 92 14.14 -5.15 8.68
CA VAL A 92 14.97 -4.98 7.48
C VAL A 92 15.72 -6.25 7.13
N LEU A 93 16.37 -6.89 8.11
CA LEU A 93 17.12 -8.13 7.89
C LEU A 93 16.19 -9.25 7.41
N ILE A 94 15.05 -9.43 8.08
CA ILE A 94 14.06 -10.46 7.71
C ILE A 94 13.48 -10.16 6.33
N GLY A 95 13.11 -8.91 6.05
CA GLY A 95 12.59 -8.50 4.75
C GLY A 95 13.59 -8.71 3.62
N PHE A 96 14.87 -8.40 3.85
CA PHE A 96 15.93 -8.68 2.88
C PHE A 96 16.08 -10.18 2.59
N LEU A 97 16.18 -11.01 3.63
CA LEU A 97 16.29 -12.46 3.45
C LEU A 97 15.03 -13.03 2.77
N HIS A 98 13.86 -12.55 3.14
CA HIS A 98 12.60 -12.95 2.54
C HIS A 98 12.51 -12.56 1.06
N GLY A 99 12.86 -11.32 0.72
CA GLY A 99 12.88 -10.80 -0.66
C GLY A 99 13.81 -11.59 -1.58
N VAL A 100 14.99 -11.99 -1.08
CA VAL A 100 16.00 -12.72 -1.86
C VAL A 100 15.69 -14.21 -1.97
N PHE A 101 15.28 -14.85 -0.87
CA PHE A 101 15.20 -16.31 -0.82
C PHE A 101 13.78 -16.88 -0.97
N LEU A 102 12.75 -16.09 -0.70
CA LEU A 102 11.36 -16.57 -0.63
C LEU A 102 10.48 -15.94 -1.72
N TRP A 103 10.31 -14.63 -1.71
CA TRP A 103 9.33 -13.96 -2.57
C TRP A 103 9.66 -12.49 -2.85
N GLU A 104 9.57 -12.09 -4.12
CA GLU A 104 9.90 -10.76 -4.64
C GLU A 104 8.91 -9.65 -4.24
N GLY A 105 7.68 -10.00 -3.80
CA GLY A 105 6.63 -9.03 -3.43
C GLY A 105 6.65 -8.58 -1.97
N ASP A 106 7.78 -8.70 -1.29
CA ASP A 106 7.89 -8.40 0.13
C ASP A 106 7.72 -6.91 0.46
N ILE A 107 6.93 -6.61 1.50
CA ILE A 107 6.77 -5.25 2.02
C ILE A 107 7.61 -5.00 3.28
N LEU A 108 8.16 -6.04 3.91
CA LEU A 108 8.83 -5.92 5.20
C LEU A 108 10.09 -5.07 5.09
N LEU A 109 10.87 -5.26 4.03
CA LEU A 109 12.09 -4.49 3.80
C LEU A 109 11.79 -2.99 3.69
N ASP A 110 10.86 -2.60 2.82
CA ASP A 110 10.47 -1.21 2.58
C ASP A 110 10.00 -0.53 3.86
N TYR A 111 9.14 -1.23 4.61
CA TYR A 111 8.60 -0.73 5.88
C TYR A 111 9.67 -0.62 6.96
N GLY A 112 10.64 -1.53 6.97
CA GLY A 112 11.80 -1.48 7.86
C GLY A 112 12.68 -0.26 7.55
N ILE A 113 13.05 -0.07 6.29
CA ILE A 113 13.93 1.03 5.84
C ILE A 113 13.25 2.38 6.09
N ILE A 114 12.03 2.56 5.59
CA ILE A 114 11.31 3.82 5.77
C ILE A 114 10.94 4.02 7.23
N GLY A 115 10.59 2.96 7.96
CA GLY A 115 10.35 2.99 9.38
C GLY A 115 11.55 3.51 10.18
N LEU A 116 12.79 3.08 9.83
CA LEU A 116 14.04 3.57 10.45
C LEU A 116 14.23 5.08 10.30
N VAL A 117 13.75 5.67 9.20
CA VAL A 117 13.78 7.12 8.97
C VAL A 117 12.63 7.80 9.72
N VAL A 118 11.41 7.33 9.49
CA VAL A 118 10.18 7.99 9.94
C VAL A 118 10.06 8.01 11.46
N TRP A 119 10.51 6.98 12.19
CA TRP A 119 10.36 6.98 13.65
C TRP A 119 11.07 8.17 14.32
N ARG A 120 12.20 8.63 13.75
CA ARG A 120 12.92 9.82 14.22
C ARG A 120 12.10 11.07 13.97
N VAL A 121 11.55 11.22 12.77
CA VAL A 121 10.68 12.35 12.40
C VAL A 121 9.45 12.39 13.30
N VAL A 122 8.81 11.24 13.51
CA VAL A 122 7.69 11.13 14.43
C VAL A 122 8.14 11.57 15.82
N ARG A 123 9.23 11.03 16.39
CA ARG A 123 9.71 11.45 17.72
C ARG A 123 10.00 12.96 17.82
N ASP A 124 10.68 13.52 16.84
CA ASP A 124 11.34 14.82 16.94
C ASP A 124 10.43 15.98 16.51
N VAL A 125 9.38 15.74 15.73
CA VAL A 125 8.37 16.76 15.37
C VAL A 125 7.30 16.81 16.47
N PRO A 126 7.20 17.87 17.29
CA PRO A 126 6.25 17.91 18.41
C PRO A 126 4.81 18.18 17.96
N SER A 127 4.62 19.01 16.92
CA SER A 127 3.30 19.43 16.46
C SER A 127 2.62 18.36 15.63
N THR A 128 1.47 17.86 16.10
CA THR A 128 0.60 16.92 15.36
C THR A 128 0.20 17.46 13.98
N ARG A 129 -0.08 18.76 13.87
CA ARG A 129 -0.44 19.41 12.61
C ARG A 129 0.74 19.45 11.64
N SER A 130 1.95 19.75 12.14
CA SER A 130 3.16 19.72 11.32
C SER A 130 3.43 18.30 10.81
N LEU A 131 3.31 17.30 11.67
CA LEU A 131 3.49 15.90 11.29
C LEU A 131 2.50 15.46 10.20
N MET A 132 1.22 15.84 10.34
CA MET A 132 0.18 15.60 9.35
C MET A 132 0.50 16.29 8.01
N ASN A 133 0.79 17.59 8.04
CA ASN A 133 1.04 18.38 6.83
C ASN A 133 2.27 17.89 6.07
N THR A 134 3.36 17.59 6.77
CA THR A 134 4.57 17.02 6.16
C THR A 134 4.28 15.64 5.58
N GLY A 135 3.48 14.81 6.27
CA GLY A 135 3.07 13.52 5.75
C GLY A 135 2.27 13.63 4.45
N ILE A 136 1.30 14.55 4.39
CA ILE A 136 0.53 14.86 3.17
C ILE A 136 1.45 15.35 2.06
N LEU A 137 2.37 16.28 2.37
CA LEU A 137 3.32 16.82 1.39
C LEU A 137 4.18 15.70 0.79
N LEU A 138 4.80 14.84 1.60
CA LEU A 138 5.64 13.74 1.10
C LEU A 138 4.83 12.76 0.24
N TYR A 139 3.58 12.49 0.63
CA TYR A 139 2.69 11.65 -0.19
C TYR A 139 2.40 12.27 -1.56
N LEU A 140 2.09 13.57 -1.59
CA LEU A 140 1.86 14.29 -2.84
C LEU A 140 3.13 14.42 -3.69
N VAL A 141 4.31 14.55 -3.07
CA VAL A 141 5.60 14.51 -3.78
C VAL A 141 5.75 13.19 -4.52
N GLY A 142 5.50 12.05 -3.87
CA GLY A 142 5.58 10.75 -4.54
C GLY A 142 4.54 10.58 -5.65
N CYS A 143 3.34 11.15 -5.52
CA CYS A 143 2.36 11.21 -6.62
C CYS A 143 2.87 12.09 -7.78
N GLY A 144 3.50 13.23 -7.47
CA GLY A 144 4.09 14.13 -8.47
C GLY A 144 5.25 13.50 -9.22
N VAL A 145 6.10 12.73 -8.55
CA VAL A 145 7.21 11.98 -9.18
C VAL A 145 6.68 10.98 -10.23
N LEU A 146 5.54 10.31 -9.98
CA LEU A 146 4.92 9.43 -10.98
C LEU A 146 4.52 10.18 -12.26
N LEU A 147 3.99 11.41 -12.13
CA LEU A 147 3.65 12.24 -13.28
C LEU A 147 4.91 12.64 -14.07
N VAL A 148 6.00 12.93 -13.36
CA VAL A 148 7.30 13.21 -14.01
C VAL A 148 7.79 11.96 -14.76
N PHE A 149 7.72 10.77 -14.15
CA PHE A 149 8.07 9.52 -14.83
C PHE A 149 7.24 9.28 -16.09
N GLY A 150 5.92 9.48 -16.03
CA GLY A 150 5.07 9.39 -17.22
C GLY A 150 5.40 10.42 -18.31
N SER A 151 6.02 11.55 -17.96
CA SER A 151 6.41 12.58 -18.93
C SER A 151 7.74 12.30 -19.64
N ILE A 152 8.63 11.53 -19.01
CA ILE A 152 9.95 11.19 -19.53
C ILE A 152 10.05 9.75 -20.04
N SER A 153 9.07 8.90 -19.74
CA SER A 153 9.04 7.51 -20.19
C SER A 153 8.77 7.42 -21.68
N ASP A 154 9.40 6.45 -22.34
CA ASP A 154 9.07 6.11 -23.71
C ASP A 154 7.59 5.69 -23.85
N PRO A 155 6.91 6.06 -24.96
CA PRO A 155 5.51 5.69 -25.16
C PRO A 155 5.28 4.20 -25.40
N GLU A 156 6.33 3.48 -25.82
CA GLU A 156 6.26 2.06 -26.16
C GLU A 156 6.12 1.18 -24.91
N PRO A 157 5.28 0.12 -24.96
CA PRO A 157 5.06 -0.74 -23.82
C PRO A 157 6.32 -1.49 -23.42
N THR A 158 6.60 -1.50 -22.12
CA THR A 158 7.68 -2.32 -21.55
C THR A 158 7.29 -3.80 -21.53
N ARG A 159 8.30 -4.67 -21.48
CA ARG A 159 8.10 -6.12 -21.28
C ARG A 159 7.36 -6.45 -19.98
N SER A 160 7.45 -5.57 -18.98
CA SER A 160 6.70 -5.70 -17.72
C SER A 160 5.22 -5.33 -17.83
N TRP A 161 4.83 -4.57 -18.86
CA TRP A 161 3.44 -4.17 -19.10
C TRP A 161 2.72 -5.10 -20.08
N LEU A 162 3.39 -5.49 -21.17
CA LEU A 162 2.93 -6.44 -22.18
C LEU A 162 4.00 -7.51 -22.43
N PRO A 163 4.10 -8.52 -21.54
CA PRO A 163 5.09 -9.58 -21.66
C PRO A 163 4.81 -10.48 -22.88
N GLY A 164 5.87 -10.88 -23.59
CA GLY A 164 5.78 -11.86 -24.65
C GLY A 164 5.70 -13.30 -24.12
N ALA A 165 5.42 -14.27 -25.01
CA ALA A 165 5.34 -15.68 -24.63
C ALA A 165 6.64 -16.22 -23.98
N ALA A 166 7.80 -15.76 -24.45
CA ALA A 166 9.09 -16.12 -23.88
C ALA A 166 9.29 -15.54 -22.48
N ASP A 167 8.87 -14.29 -22.24
CA ASP A 167 8.96 -13.65 -20.93
C ASP A 167 8.09 -14.39 -19.90
N LEU A 168 6.86 -14.77 -20.30
CA LEU A 168 5.94 -15.54 -19.45
C LEU A 168 6.47 -16.94 -19.13
N GLN A 169 7.02 -17.65 -20.13
CA GLN A 169 7.63 -18.96 -19.92
C GLN A 169 8.86 -18.88 -19.01
N TYR A 170 9.69 -17.86 -19.17
CA TYR A 170 10.84 -17.64 -18.31
C TYR A 170 10.40 -17.30 -16.88
N GLU A 171 9.40 -16.41 -16.70
CA GLU A 171 8.83 -16.08 -15.40
C GLU A 171 8.31 -17.34 -14.69
N GLN A 172 7.55 -18.18 -15.40
CA GLN A 172 7.06 -19.44 -14.88
C GLN A 172 8.20 -20.40 -14.52
N TYR A 173 9.23 -20.50 -15.37
CA TYR A 173 10.38 -21.38 -15.18
C TYR A 173 11.12 -21.05 -13.87
N TRP A 174 11.55 -19.80 -13.68
CA TRP A 174 12.34 -19.45 -12.51
C TRP A 174 11.50 -19.47 -11.23
N LYS A 175 10.21 -19.13 -11.29
CA LYS A 175 9.30 -19.17 -10.12
C LYS A 175 9.01 -20.60 -9.65
N LEU A 176 8.78 -21.54 -10.56
CA LEU A 176 8.43 -22.93 -10.22
C LEU A 176 9.64 -23.80 -9.94
N THR A 177 10.74 -23.58 -10.66
CA THR A 177 11.96 -24.39 -10.52
C THR A 177 12.80 -23.95 -9.31
N GLY A 178 12.80 -22.66 -8.99
CA GLY A 178 13.59 -22.11 -7.91
C GLY A 178 15.11 -22.13 -8.21
N GLY A 179 15.92 -22.31 -7.17
CA GLY A 179 17.37 -22.37 -7.28
C GLY A 179 18.03 -21.02 -7.55
N TRP A 180 19.21 -21.05 -8.20
CA TRP A 180 20.04 -19.88 -8.40
C TRP A 180 19.43 -18.84 -9.35
N GLU A 181 18.79 -19.29 -10.44
CA GLU A 181 18.04 -18.42 -11.36
C GLU A 181 16.97 -17.60 -10.64
N ALA A 182 16.23 -18.24 -9.74
CA ALA A 182 15.21 -17.54 -8.96
C ALA A 182 15.82 -16.50 -7.99
N ILE A 183 16.97 -16.80 -7.39
CA ILE A 183 17.69 -15.86 -6.52
C ILE A 183 18.19 -14.66 -7.34
N GLN A 184 18.73 -14.89 -8.54
CA GLN A 184 19.20 -13.81 -9.42
C GLN A 184 18.05 -12.89 -9.84
N ASN A 185 16.93 -13.45 -10.31
CA ASN A 185 15.74 -12.67 -10.65
C ASN A 185 15.23 -11.86 -9.45
N ARG A 186 15.17 -12.47 -8.25
CA ARG A 186 14.77 -11.77 -7.02
C ARG A 186 15.73 -10.66 -6.62
N LEU A 187 17.04 -10.82 -6.84
CA LEU A 187 18.03 -9.76 -6.60
C LEU A 187 17.86 -8.59 -7.58
N ASP A 188 17.55 -8.86 -8.84
CA ASP A 188 17.27 -7.82 -9.84
C ASP A 188 15.95 -7.08 -9.51
N HIS A 189 14.92 -7.81 -9.10
CA HIS A 189 13.68 -7.23 -8.58
C HIS A 189 13.90 -6.41 -7.31
N LEU A 190 14.74 -6.89 -6.39
CA LEU A 190 15.11 -6.16 -5.19
C LEU A 190 15.84 -4.85 -5.52
N SER A 191 16.81 -4.89 -6.44
CA SER A 191 17.56 -3.71 -6.88
C SER A 191 16.64 -2.65 -7.48
N SER A 192 15.79 -3.05 -8.43
CA SER A 192 14.80 -2.16 -9.04
C SER A 192 13.77 -1.65 -8.04
N GLY A 193 13.32 -2.49 -7.10
CA GLY A 193 12.43 -2.13 -6.01
C GLY A 193 13.03 -1.07 -5.08
N LEU A 194 14.30 -1.21 -4.69
CA LEU A 194 15.00 -0.22 -3.86
C LEU A 194 15.19 1.11 -4.59
N MET A 195 15.43 1.09 -5.90
CA MET A 195 15.46 2.31 -6.70
C MET A 195 14.09 2.98 -6.75
N ALA A 196 13.02 2.22 -6.97
CA ALA A 196 11.65 2.74 -6.95
C ALA A 196 11.25 3.28 -5.57
N LEU A 197 11.67 2.61 -4.49
CA LEU A 197 11.50 3.07 -3.12
C LEU A 197 12.21 4.41 -2.89
N ALA A 198 13.47 4.54 -3.29
CA ALA A 198 14.21 5.80 -3.12
C ALA A 198 13.64 6.94 -3.98
N ALA A 199 13.22 6.63 -5.21
CA ALA A 199 12.79 7.64 -6.16
C ALA A 199 11.35 8.12 -5.91
N GLN A 200 10.43 7.21 -5.58
CA GLN A 200 8.99 7.49 -5.59
C GLN A 200 8.25 6.89 -4.39
N TYR A 201 8.25 5.56 -4.25
CA TYR A 201 7.35 4.86 -3.32
C TYR A 201 7.69 5.15 -1.84
N GLY A 202 8.96 5.36 -1.53
CA GLY A 202 9.42 5.69 -0.18
C GLY A 202 8.88 7.03 0.33
N TRP A 203 8.65 8.00 -0.56
CA TRP A 203 8.02 9.28 -0.22
C TRP A 203 6.56 9.10 0.18
N GLN A 204 5.81 8.30 -0.58
CA GLN A 204 4.43 7.93 -0.25
C GLN A 204 4.37 7.14 1.06
N LEU A 205 5.21 6.12 1.21
CA LEU A 205 5.23 5.27 2.40
C LEU A 205 5.58 6.09 3.65
N ALA A 206 6.58 6.98 3.56
CA ALA A 206 6.94 7.88 4.65
C ALA A 206 5.77 8.82 4.99
N GLY A 207 5.13 9.39 3.97
CA GLY A 207 3.96 10.25 4.12
C GLY A 207 2.82 9.56 4.88
N LEU A 208 2.47 8.34 4.49
CA LEU A 208 1.45 7.52 5.14
C LEU A 208 1.82 7.19 6.59
N MET A 209 3.06 6.78 6.86
CA MET A 209 3.48 6.49 8.24
C MET A 209 3.41 7.74 9.13
N MET A 210 3.76 8.92 8.60
CA MET A 210 3.64 10.19 9.34
C MET A 210 2.18 10.59 9.60
N ILE A 211 1.31 10.46 8.58
CA ILE A 211 -0.14 10.68 8.73
C ILE A 211 -0.70 9.74 9.80
N GLY A 212 -0.34 8.46 9.77
CA GLY A 212 -0.75 7.47 10.76
C GLY A 212 -0.31 7.84 12.18
N GLY A 213 0.95 8.28 12.35
CA GLY A 213 1.46 8.79 13.62
C GLY A 213 0.69 10.02 14.12
N ALA A 214 0.35 10.96 13.22
CA ALA A 214 -0.43 12.14 13.55
C ALA A 214 -1.88 11.81 13.95
N LEU A 215 -2.53 10.89 13.23
CA LEU A 215 -3.89 10.44 13.55
C LEU A 215 -3.93 9.74 14.92
N LEU A 216 -2.90 8.97 15.28
CA LEU A 216 -2.81 8.40 16.62
C LEU A 216 -2.64 9.49 17.69
N ARG A 217 -1.78 10.48 17.47
CA ARG A 217 -1.58 11.60 18.42
C ARG A 217 -2.84 12.42 18.64
N SER A 218 -3.67 12.55 17.60
CA SER A 218 -4.94 13.26 17.68
C SER A 218 -6.04 12.51 18.41
N GLY A 219 -5.82 11.24 18.80
CA GLY A 219 -6.87 10.38 19.36
C GLY A 219 -7.80 9.74 18.32
N TRP A 220 -7.69 10.13 17.04
CA TRP A 220 -8.57 9.66 15.97
C TRP A 220 -8.44 8.16 15.70
N LEU A 221 -7.22 7.59 15.66
CA LEU A 221 -7.06 6.14 15.53
C LEU A 221 -7.38 5.35 16.81
N ILE A 222 -7.50 6.05 17.94
CA ILE A 222 -7.81 5.45 19.25
C ILE A 222 -9.32 5.35 19.47
N GLY A 223 -10.13 6.07 18.68
CA GLY A 223 -11.58 6.06 18.85
C GLY A 223 -12.11 7.11 19.82
N GLU A 224 -11.36 8.19 20.10
CA GLU A 224 -11.77 9.20 21.09
C GLU A 224 -12.91 10.11 20.61
N PHE A 225 -13.17 10.15 19.30
CA PHE A 225 -14.24 10.94 18.68
C PHE A 225 -15.59 10.21 18.72
N SER A 226 -16.69 10.95 18.51
CA SER A 226 -18.04 10.37 18.51
C SER A 226 -18.27 9.39 17.35
N ALA A 227 -19.14 8.40 17.53
CA ALA A 227 -19.52 7.48 16.46
C ALA A 227 -20.14 8.21 15.24
N GLN A 228 -20.81 9.34 15.47
CA GLN A 228 -21.34 10.17 14.39
C GLN A 228 -20.22 10.80 13.55
N HIS A 229 -19.15 11.30 14.19
CA HIS A 229 -17.97 11.81 13.50
C HIS A 229 -17.37 10.75 12.58
N TYR A 230 -17.16 9.53 13.07
CA TYR A 230 -16.62 8.44 12.24
C TYR A 230 -17.56 8.03 11.10
N ARG A 231 -18.89 8.02 11.30
CA ARG A 231 -19.84 7.76 10.21
C ARG A 231 -19.80 8.83 9.13
N GLN A 232 -19.72 10.10 9.52
CA GLN A 232 -19.63 11.22 8.59
C GLN A 232 -18.29 11.22 7.85
N ALA A 233 -17.19 10.98 8.56
CA ALA A 233 -15.86 10.84 7.98
C ALA A 233 -15.81 9.66 7.00
N ALA A 234 -16.36 8.50 7.37
CA ALA A 234 -16.46 7.34 6.49
C ALA A 234 -17.27 7.68 5.23
N ALA A 235 -18.46 8.27 5.38
CA ALA A 235 -19.30 8.64 4.25
C ALA A 235 -18.56 9.56 3.28
N LEU A 236 -17.95 10.64 3.78
CA LEU A 236 -17.20 11.62 2.98
C LEU A 236 -15.97 11.02 2.30
N LEU A 237 -15.12 10.33 3.06
CA LEU A 237 -13.87 9.78 2.55
C LEU A 237 -14.10 8.65 1.55
N LEU A 238 -15.08 7.78 1.81
CA LEU A 238 -15.43 6.69 0.89
C LEU A 238 -16.10 7.22 -0.37
N THR A 239 -17.03 8.18 -0.29
CA THR A 239 -17.60 8.75 -1.52
C THR A 239 -16.54 9.45 -2.36
N MET A 240 -15.72 10.32 -1.77
CA MET A 240 -14.68 11.02 -2.52
C MET A 240 -13.65 10.04 -3.10
N GLY A 241 -13.17 9.08 -2.30
CA GLY A 241 -12.22 8.08 -2.74
C GLY A 241 -12.76 7.15 -3.83
N LEU A 242 -13.99 6.66 -3.68
CA LEU A 242 -14.64 5.79 -4.67
C LEU A 242 -14.95 6.53 -5.97
N LEU A 243 -15.35 7.82 -5.91
CA LEU A 243 -15.54 8.62 -7.11
C LEU A 243 -14.25 8.76 -7.92
N ILE A 244 -13.12 9.03 -7.24
CA ILE A 244 -11.81 9.11 -7.89
C ILE A 244 -11.40 7.74 -8.46
N ALA A 245 -11.58 6.65 -7.69
CA ALA A 245 -11.22 5.31 -8.12
C ALA A 245 -12.05 4.86 -9.34
N VAL A 246 -13.37 5.03 -9.30
CA VAL A 246 -14.28 4.69 -10.41
C VAL A 246 -13.98 5.54 -11.65
N ALA A 247 -13.71 6.84 -11.49
CA ALA A 247 -13.29 7.68 -12.59
C ALA A 247 -11.96 7.22 -13.20
N GLY A 248 -11.00 6.80 -12.36
CA GLY A 248 -9.73 6.22 -12.79
C GLY A 248 -9.92 4.93 -13.59
N VAL A 249 -10.72 3.98 -13.07
CA VAL A 249 -11.06 2.72 -13.76
C VAL A 249 -11.77 2.99 -15.10
N ALA A 250 -12.74 3.91 -15.12
CA ALA A 250 -13.44 4.29 -16.34
C ALA A 250 -12.48 4.91 -17.38
N ALA A 251 -11.53 5.74 -16.95
CA ALA A 251 -10.51 6.28 -17.83
C ALA A 251 -9.59 5.18 -18.39
N GLN A 252 -9.19 4.20 -17.57
CA GLN A 252 -8.38 3.06 -18.05
C GLN A 252 -9.13 2.22 -19.09
N TRP A 253 -10.42 1.98 -18.86
CA TRP A 253 -11.30 1.30 -19.81
C TRP A 253 -11.38 2.04 -21.15
N LEU A 254 -11.64 3.36 -21.11
CA LEU A 254 -11.76 4.19 -22.31
C LEU A 254 -10.45 4.32 -23.10
N LEU A 255 -9.31 4.17 -22.43
CA LEU A 255 -7.98 4.21 -23.03
C LEU A 255 -7.39 2.80 -23.28
N HIS A 256 -8.21 1.75 -23.21
CA HIS A 256 -7.81 0.37 -23.52
C HIS A 256 -6.55 -0.12 -22.80
N TRP A 257 -6.27 0.37 -21.59
CA TRP A 257 -5.05 0.06 -20.84
C TRP A 257 -3.74 0.32 -21.59
N GLU A 258 -3.73 1.32 -22.48
CA GLU A 258 -2.53 1.77 -23.18
C GLU A 258 -1.44 2.21 -22.22
N PHE A 259 -0.27 1.58 -22.33
CA PHE A 259 0.89 1.77 -21.44
C PHE A 259 1.17 3.24 -21.12
N ARG A 260 1.24 4.09 -22.16
CA ARG A 260 1.52 5.52 -22.06
C ARG A 260 0.67 6.22 -21.00
N TRP A 261 -0.61 5.87 -20.90
CA TRP A 261 -1.55 6.54 -20.00
C TRP A 261 -1.72 5.79 -18.68
N THR A 262 -1.78 4.46 -18.74
CA THR A 262 -2.15 3.64 -17.58
C THR A 262 -1.01 3.32 -16.65
N ALA A 263 0.23 3.22 -17.16
CA ALA A 263 1.37 2.83 -16.33
C ALA A 263 1.74 3.90 -15.30
N PHE A 264 1.59 5.19 -15.64
CA PHE A 264 2.01 6.31 -14.78
C PHE A 264 0.88 7.30 -14.49
N TYR A 265 0.24 7.88 -15.51
CA TYR A 265 -0.75 8.95 -15.29
C TYR A 265 -2.00 8.47 -14.56
N LEU A 266 -2.57 7.33 -14.97
CA LEU A 266 -3.75 6.75 -14.31
C LEU A 266 -3.41 5.93 -13.07
N GLN A 267 -2.13 5.84 -12.69
CA GLN A 267 -1.72 5.39 -11.36
C GLN A 267 -1.96 6.48 -10.30
N ALA A 268 -1.73 7.76 -10.65
CA ALA A 268 -1.95 8.89 -9.74
C ALA A 268 -3.37 8.96 -9.12
N PRO A 269 -4.49 8.83 -9.86
CA PRO A 269 -5.82 8.80 -9.24
C PRO A 269 -6.03 7.60 -8.31
N ARG A 270 -5.42 6.43 -8.62
CA ARG A 270 -5.48 5.25 -7.73
C ARG A 270 -4.75 5.51 -6.42
N ASP A 271 -3.59 6.15 -6.49
CA ASP A 271 -2.81 6.55 -5.33
C ASP A 271 -3.60 7.59 -4.52
N LEU A 272 -4.12 8.65 -5.14
CA LEU A 272 -4.90 9.68 -4.45
C LEU A 272 -6.17 9.13 -3.78
N ALA A 273 -6.86 8.17 -4.42
CA ALA A 273 -8.02 7.51 -3.84
C ALA A 273 -7.67 6.63 -2.63
N SER A 274 -6.47 6.04 -2.61
CA SER A 274 -6.11 4.98 -1.66
C SER A 274 -6.12 5.46 -0.19
N PRO A 275 -5.48 6.57 0.22
CA PRO A 275 -5.55 7.08 1.60
C PRO A 275 -6.97 7.42 2.03
N LEU A 276 -7.79 7.96 1.12
CA LEU A 276 -9.16 8.33 1.41
C LEU A 276 -9.99 7.09 1.72
N ILE A 277 -9.96 6.08 0.83
CA ILE A 277 -10.71 4.85 1.02
C ILE A 277 -10.21 4.10 2.27
N SER A 278 -8.89 4.04 2.48
CA SER A 278 -8.27 3.38 3.63
C SER A 278 -8.70 4.01 4.96
N LEU A 279 -8.68 5.33 5.05
CA LEU A 279 -9.17 6.06 6.22
C LEU A 279 -10.68 5.92 6.36
N GLY A 280 -11.42 5.84 5.26
CA GLY A 280 -12.84 5.51 5.24
C GLY A 280 -13.14 4.14 5.85
N TYR A 281 -12.36 3.11 5.52
CA TYR A 281 -12.46 1.78 6.14
C TYR A 281 -12.15 1.82 7.63
N ALA A 282 -11.06 2.48 8.03
CA ALA A 282 -10.74 2.66 9.44
C ALA A 282 -11.87 3.38 10.19
N ALA A 283 -12.43 4.44 9.59
CA ALA A 283 -13.54 5.19 10.15
C ALA A 283 -14.79 4.31 10.31
N LEU A 284 -15.16 3.48 9.32
CA LEU A 284 -16.27 2.52 9.45
C LEU A 284 -16.05 1.56 10.62
N CYS A 285 -14.86 0.96 10.73
CA CYS A 285 -14.55 0.05 11.83
C CYS A 285 -14.68 0.75 13.19
N LEU A 286 -14.22 2.00 13.32
CA LEU A 286 -14.32 2.78 14.55
C LEU A 286 -15.77 3.22 14.85
N ALA A 287 -16.55 3.60 13.83
CA ALA A 287 -17.94 4.02 14.01
C ALA A 287 -18.84 2.88 14.51
N TYR A 288 -18.60 1.66 14.01
CA TYR A 288 -19.38 0.48 14.34
C TYR A 288 -18.67 -0.45 15.33
N TRP A 289 -17.59 0.01 15.97
CA TRP A 289 -16.84 -0.77 16.95
C TRP A 289 -17.72 -1.32 18.09
N PRO A 290 -18.67 -0.57 18.68
CA PRO A 290 -19.55 -1.10 19.74
C PRO A 290 -20.40 -2.30 19.30
N GLN A 291 -20.71 -2.43 18.02
CA GLN A 291 -21.44 -3.55 17.44
C GLN A 291 -20.48 -4.69 17.09
N ILE A 292 -19.34 -4.37 16.46
CA ILE A 292 -18.32 -5.35 16.05
C ILE A 292 -17.72 -6.06 17.27
N ALA A 293 -17.45 -5.32 18.36
CA ALA A 293 -16.88 -5.85 19.59
C ALA A 293 -17.77 -6.90 20.28
N ARG A 294 -19.06 -6.96 19.94
CA ARG A 294 -20.00 -7.98 20.46
C ARG A 294 -19.93 -9.29 19.69
N TRP A 295 -19.27 -9.31 18.53
CA TRP A 295 -19.17 -10.51 17.72
C TRP A 295 -18.09 -11.44 18.29
N ARG A 296 -18.30 -12.76 18.21
CA ARG A 296 -17.34 -13.74 18.74
C ARG A 296 -15.94 -13.64 18.10
N ILE A 297 -15.85 -13.05 16.90
CA ILE A 297 -14.63 -12.90 16.11
C ILE A 297 -13.69 -11.81 16.69
N SER A 298 -14.18 -10.88 17.51
CA SER A 298 -13.37 -9.79 18.07
C SER A 298 -12.65 -10.14 19.39
N TYR A 299 -12.86 -11.34 19.93
CA TYR A 299 -12.29 -11.79 21.22
C TYR A 299 -11.03 -12.66 21.10
N ALA A 300 -10.50 -12.85 19.89
CA ALA A 300 -9.30 -13.65 19.64
C ALA A 300 -8.00 -12.83 19.85
#